data_AF-A0A520TBB0-F1
#
_entry.id   AF-A0A520TBB0-F1
#
_cell.length_a   1.000
_cell.length_b   1.000
_cell.length_c   1.000
_cell.angle_alpha   90.00
_cell.angle_beta   90.00
_cell.angle_gamma   90.00
#
_symmetry.space_group_name_H-M   'P 1'
#
loop_
_entity.id
_entity.type
_entity.pdbx_description
1 polymer ?
#
loop_
_entity_poly.entity_id
_entity_poly.type
_entity_poly.pdbx_seq_one_letter_code
_entity_poly.pdbx_strand_id
1 'polypeptide(L)'
;MFTELEVWNLFWLSGISNAAWFAGLAFLLWVSFRAANLVGESDNMIGKIAVTAFCLVIVYQLNFNAALVEWASNGTASALVYLQSQGTEISVGAQRFVEFMEPGKEFNLMPNGIGWVFLITILAMQMSSIWMKK
;
A
#
# COMPACT_ATOMS: atom_id res chain seq x y z
N MET A 1 -20.01 -15.82 -18.06
CA MET A 1 -19.23 -16.36 -16.93
C MET A 1 -17.79 -15.99 -17.18
N PHE A 2 -17.10 -15.39 -16.22
CA PHE A 2 -15.68 -15.04 -16.41
C PHE A 2 -14.83 -16.31 -16.33
N THR A 3 -13.74 -16.37 -17.10
CA THR A 3 -12.79 -17.48 -17.07
C THR A 3 -11.70 -17.23 -16.02
N GLU A 4 -11.02 -18.29 -15.58
CA GLU A 4 -9.83 -18.15 -14.72
C GLU A 4 -8.78 -17.22 -15.35
N LEU A 5 -8.59 -17.32 -16.68
CA LEU A 5 -7.65 -16.47 -17.42
C LEU A 5 -8.04 -14.99 -17.34
N GLU A 6 -9.33 -14.67 -17.44
CA GLU A 6 -9.81 -13.29 -17.30
C GLU A 6 -9.57 -12.76 -15.89
N VAL A 7 -9.78 -13.56 -14.85
CA VAL A 7 -9.50 -13.20 -13.46
C VAL A 7 -8.01 -12.88 -13.27
N TRP A 8 -7.12 -13.71 -13.83
CA TRP A 8 -5.67 -13.45 -13.77
C TRP A 8 -5.26 -12.22 -14.58
N ASN A 9 -5.82 -12.03 -15.77
CA ASN A 9 -5.51 -10.85 -16.58
C ASN A 9 -5.91 -9.55 -15.87
N LEU A 10 -7.08 -9.52 -15.21
CA LEU A 10 -7.51 -8.37 -14.43
C LEU A 10 -6.61 -8.14 -13.20
N PHE A 11 -6.18 -9.20 -12.52
CA PHE A 11 -5.24 -9.11 -11.40
C PHE A 11 -3.90 -8.49 -11.84
N TRP A 12 -3.31 -8.98 -12.93
CA TRP A 12 -2.04 -8.44 -13.44
C TRP A 12 -2.17 -7.02 -13.97
N LEU A 13 -3.28 -6.69 -14.64
CA LEU A 13 -3.56 -5.32 -15.08
C LEU A 13 -3.68 -4.36 -13.89
N SER A 14 -4.37 -4.77 -12.82
CA SER A 14 -4.43 -4.02 -11.56
C SER A 14 -3.03 -3.83 -10.97
N GLY A 15 -2.20 -4.87 -10.98
CA GLY A 15 -0.80 -4.81 -10.53
C GLY A 15 0.05 -3.78 -11.30
N ILE A 16 -0.09 -3.71 -12.62
CA ILE A 16 0.61 -2.71 -13.45
C ILE A 16 0.18 -1.29 -13.09
N SER A 17 -1.13 -1.05 -12.94
CA SER A 17 -1.65 0.26 -12.53
C SER A 17 -1.14 0.65 -11.14
N ASN A 18 -1.14 -0.31 -10.21
CA ASN A 18 -0.62 -0.12 -8.87
C ASN A 18 0.88 0.21 -8.86
N ALA A 19 1.69 -0.38 -9.74
CA ALA A 19 3.11 -0.07 -9.83
C ALA A 19 3.37 1.40 -10.17
N ALA A 20 2.58 2.00 -11.08
CA ALA A 20 2.67 3.42 -11.39
C ALA A 20 2.28 4.30 -10.19
N TRP A 21 1.22 3.93 -9.47
CA TRP A 21 0.81 4.63 -8.25
C TRP A 21 1.90 4.57 -7.16
N PHE A 22 2.47 3.38 -6.93
CA PHE A 22 3.55 3.18 -5.97
C PHE A 22 4.80 3.97 -6.35
N ALA A 23 5.16 4.03 -7.64
CA ALA A 23 6.28 4.86 -8.11
C ALA A 23 6.07 6.35 -7.77
N GLY A 24 4.84 6.85 -7.95
CA GLY A 24 4.46 8.21 -7.53
C GLY A 24 4.60 8.42 -6.01
N LEU A 25 4.15 7.46 -5.21
CA LEU A 25 4.28 7.51 -3.75
C LEU A 25 5.74 7.43 -3.29
N ALA A 26 6.57 6.60 -3.92
CA ALA A 26 8.00 6.51 -3.61
C ALA A 26 8.72 7.84 -3.91
N PHE A 27 8.37 8.49 -5.02
CA PHE A 27 8.86 9.84 -5.32
C PHE A 27 8.41 10.86 -4.27
N LEU A 28 7.12 10.87 -3.91
CA LEU A 28 6.60 11.78 -2.88
C LEU A 28 7.21 11.53 -1.51
N LEU A 29 7.47 10.27 -1.16
CA LEU A 29 8.20 9.91 0.06
C LEU A 29 9.61 10.52 0.05
N TRP A 30 10.34 10.39 -1.05
CA TRP A 30 11.64 11.04 -1.20
C TRP A 30 11.56 12.57 -1.08
N VAL A 31 10.57 13.21 -1.73
CA VAL A 31 10.31 14.65 -1.60
C VAL A 31 10.00 15.05 -0.15
N SER A 32 9.25 14.24 0.58
CA SER A 32 8.92 14.50 1.98
C SER A 32 10.16 14.52 2.87
N PHE A 33 11.12 13.61 2.66
CA PHE A 33 12.40 13.64 3.37
C PHE A 33 13.24 14.87 3.00
N ARG A 34 13.22 15.31 1.75
CA ARG A 34 13.88 16.55 1.32
C ARG A 34 13.27 17.76 2.00
N ALA A 35 11.95 17.87 2.03
CA ALA A 35 11.22 18.95 2.69
C ALA A 35 11.49 18.95 4.20
N ALA A 36 11.44 17.79 4.85
CA ALA A 36 11.73 17.61 6.27
C ALA A 36 13.12 18.15 6.65
N ASN A 37 14.14 17.78 5.86
CA ASN A 37 15.51 18.26 6.07
C ASN A 37 15.66 19.77 5.86
N LEU A 38 14.92 20.35 4.91
CA LEU A 38 14.98 21.80 4.63
C LEU A 38 14.40 22.61 5.79
N VAL A 39 13.26 22.18 6.35
CA VAL A 39 12.62 22.92 7.44
C VAL A 39 13.26 22.65 8.80
N GLY A 40 13.99 21.56 8.97
CA GLY A 40 14.70 21.24 10.22
C GLY A 40 15.61 22.38 10.72
N GLU A 41 16.35 22.99 9.79
CA GLU A 41 17.25 24.14 10.02
C GLU A 41 16.53 25.48 10.17
N SER A 42 15.21 25.54 9.94
CA SER A 42 14.45 26.77 9.93
C SER A 42 13.79 27.07 11.28
N ASP A 43 13.75 28.35 11.66
CA ASP A 43 12.93 28.83 12.79
C ASP A 43 11.45 29.06 12.42
N ASN A 44 11.07 28.83 11.15
CA ASN A 44 9.70 28.99 10.69
C ASN A 44 8.80 27.85 11.18
N MET A 45 8.11 28.09 12.30
CA MET A 45 7.17 27.15 12.91
C MET A 45 6.04 26.72 11.96
N ILE A 46 5.49 27.66 11.18
CA ILE A 46 4.40 27.36 10.24
C ILE A 46 4.90 26.39 9.16
N GLY A 47 6.12 26.60 8.67
CA GLY A 47 6.77 25.69 7.71
C GLY A 47 6.95 24.28 8.27
N LYS A 48 7.41 24.14 9.52
CA LYS A 48 7.56 22.84 10.18
C LYS A 48 6.24 22.08 10.33
N ILE A 49 5.17 22.79 10.71
CA ILE A 49 3.82 22.20 10.84
C ILE A 49 3.29 21.77 9.47
N ALA A 50 3.41 22.61 8.45
CA ALA A 50 2.95 22.29 7.10
C ALA A 50 3.67 21.06 6.52
N VAL A 51 5.00 20.96 6.69
CA VAL A 51 5.78 19.81 6.25
C VAL A 51 5.47 18.56 7.07
N THR A 52 5.20 18.69 8.37
CA THR A 52 4.74 17.57 9.21
C THR A 52 3.43 16.99 8.67
N ALA A 53 2.44 17.84 8.39
CA ALA A 53 1.16 17.40 7.81
C ALA A 53 1.36 16.73 6.44
N PHE A 54 2.22 17.30 5.59
CA PHE A 54 2.58 16.68 4.32
C PHE A 54 3.18 15.28 4.50
N CYS A 55 4.14 15.11 5.42
CA CYS A 55 4.75 13.82 5.71
C CYS A 55 3.71 12.79 6.19
N LEU A 56 2.80 13.18 7.09
CA LEU A 56 1.74 12.31 7.60
C LEU A 56 0.81 11.82 6.48
N VAL A 57 0.43 12.71 5.56
CA VAL A 57 -0.40 12.35 4.40
C VAL A 57 0.34 11.34 3.51
N ILE A 58 1.62 11.52 3.25
CA ILE A 58 2.39 10.56 2.43
C ILE A 58 2.49 9.18 3.11
N VAL A 59 2.75 9.14 4.42
CA VAL A 59 2.79 7.88 5.18
C VAL A 59 1.41 7.20 5.17
N TYR A 60 0.34 7.95 5.34
CA TYR A 60 -1.02 7.43 5.20
C TYR A 60 -1.28 6.86 3.81
N GLN A 61 -0.92 7.59 2.74
CA GLN A 61 -1.14 7.14 1.36
C GLN A 61 -0.32 5.89 1.01
N LEU A 62 0.89 5.72 1.58
CA LEU A 62 1.66 4.48 1.47
C LEU A 62 0.92 3.29 2.11
N ASN A 63 0.40 3.47 3.32
CA ASN A 63 -0.38 2.44 4.00
C ASN A 63 -1.68 2.11 3.25
N PHE A 64 -2.39 3.14 2.79
CA PHE A 64 -3.62 3.00 2.02
C PHE A 64 -3.37 2.24 0.72
N ASN A 65 -2.28 2.53 0.01
CA ASN A 65 -1.92 1.79 -1.19
C ASN A 65 -1.61 0.32 -0.90
N ALA A 66 -0.85 0.02 0.16
CA ALA A 66 -0.58 -1.36 0.56
C ALA A 66 -1.88 -2.12 0.90
N ALA A 67 -2.79 -1.48 1.65
CA ALA A 67 -4.10 -2.04 1.99
C ALA A 67 -4.96 -2.32 0.74
N LEU A 68 -4.93 -1.44 -0.27
CA LEU A 68 -5.63 -1.67 -1.52
C LEU A 68 -5.07 -2.86 -2.31
N VAL A 69 -3.75 -3.06 -2.32
CA VAL A 69 -3.12 -4.21 -2.99
C VAL A 69 -3.51 -5.52 -2.32
N GLU A 70 -3.49 -5.55 -0.98
CA GLU A 70 -3.94 -6.70 -0.21
C GLU A 70 -5.41 -7.00 -0.47
N TRP A 71 -6.27 -5.97 -0.41
CA TRP A 71 -7.69 -6.10 -0.68
C TRP A 71 -7.97 -6.59 -2.10
N ALA A 72 -7.28 -6.05 -3.11
CA ALA A 72 -7.41 -6.50 -4.51
C ALA A 72 -7.01 -7.98 -4.67
N SER A 73 -5.92 -8.40 -4.02
CA SER A 73 -5.46 -9.79 -4.06
C SER A 73 -6.46 -10.75 -3.41
N ASN A 74 -7.03 -10.37 -2.26
CA ASN A 74 -8.09 -11.14 -1.60
C ASN A 74 -9.38 -11.17 -2.42
N GLY A 75 -9.71 -10.07 -3.11
CA GLY A 75 -10.82 -10.00 -4.06
C GLY A 75 -10.65 -10.96 -5.24
N THR A 76 -9.44 -11.03 -5.82
CA THR A 76 -9.11 -12.01 -6.87
C THR A 76 -9.27 -13.45 -6.37
N ALA A 77 -8.80 -13.76 -5.16
CA ALA A 77 -8.98 -15.09 -4.58
C ALA A 77 -10.46 -15.42 -4.37
N SER A 78 -11.27 -14.44 -3.97
CA SER A 78 -12.72 -14.58 -3.82
C SER A 78 -13.41 -14.89 -5.16
N ALA A 79 -12.98 -14.25 -6.24
CA ALA A 79 -13.49 -14.54 -7.58
C ALA A 79 -13.17 -15.97 -8.02
N LEU A 80 -11.98 -16.48 -7.70
CA LEU A 80 -11.58 -17.87 -7.99
C LEU A 80 -12.39 -18.88 -7.18
N VAL A 81 -12.63 -18.64 -5.89
CA VAL A 81 -13.53 -19.45 -5.05
C VAL A 81 -14.94 -19.46 -5.63
N TYR A 82 -15.43 -18.30 -6.08
CA TYR A 82 -16.74 -18.21 -6.72
C TYR A 82 -16.80 -19.07 -8.00
N LEU A 83 -15.77 -19.07 -8.85
CA LEU A 83 -15.72 -19.93 -10.04
C LEU A 83 -15.81 -21.42 -9.68
N GLN A 84 -15.10 -21.86 -8.64
CA GLN A 84 -15.20 -23.24 -8.15
C GLN A 84 -16.62 -23.57 -7.66
N SER A 85 -17.29 -22.63 -6.97
CA SER A 85 -18.67 -22.82 -6.50
C SER A 85 -19.68 -23.04 -7.62
N GLN A 86 -19.36 -22.59 -8.85
CA GLN A 86 -20.19 -22.77 -10.04
C GLN A 86 -19.84 -24.04 -10.84
N GLY A 87 -18.96 -24.90 -10.32
CA GLY A 87 -18.56 -26.15 -10.95
C GLY A 87 -17.40 -26.03 -11.95
N THR A 88 -16.72 -24.89 -12.00
CA THR A 88 -15.53 -24.70 -12.85
C THR A 88 -14.28 -25.19 -12.13
N GLU A 89 -13.56 -26.14 -12.72
CA GLU A 89 -12.22 -26.50 -12.26
C GLU A 89 -11.25 -25.33 -12.48
N ILE A 90 -10.50 -24.97 -11.43
CA ILE A 90 -9.43 -23.97 -11.50
C ILE A 90 -8.07 -24.68 -11.43
N SER A 91 -7.06 -24.05 -12.04
CA SER A 91 -5.70 -24.58 -12.07
C SER A 91 -5.09 -24.76 -10.66
N VAL A 92 -4.09 -25.64 -10.55
CA VAL A 92 -3.34 -25.85 -9.30
C VAL A 92 -2.69 -24.54 -8.80
N GLY A 93 -2.30 -23.65 -9.71
CA GLY A 93 -1.76 -22.33 -9.35
C GLY A 93 -2.81 -21.45 -8.68
N ALA A 94 -4.03 -21.42 -9.23
CA ALA A 94 -5.16 -20.70 -8.64
C ALA A 94 -5.59 -21.29 -7.30
N GLN A 95 -5.56 -22.61 -7.13
CA GLN A 95 -5.84 -23.26 -5.84
C GLN A 95 -4.84 -22.81 -4.77
N ARG A 96 -3.54 -22.85 -5.07
CA ARG A 96 -2.49 -22.39 -4.14
C ARG A 96 -2.61 -20.92 -3.80
N PHE A 97 -3.00 -20.09 -4.77
CA PHE A 97 -3.24 -18.68 -4.51
C PHE A 97 -4.41 -18.48 -3.54
N VAL A 98 -5.52 -19.19 -3.74
CA VAL A 98 -6.68 -19.16 -2.83
C VAL A 98 -6.31 -19.63 -1.42
N GLU A 99 -5.48 -20.67 -1.28
CA GLU A 99 -4.99 -21.17 0.00
C GLU A 99 -4.08 -20.17 0.75
N PHE A 100 -3.31 -19.37 0.00
CA PHE A 100 -2.40 -18.38 0.58
C PHE A 100 -3.10 -17.07 0.95
N MET A 101 -4.15 -16.70 0.19
CA MET A 101 -4.92 -15.48 0.41
C MET A 101 -6.05 -15.72 1.45
N GLU A 102 -6.75 -14.65 1.80
CA GLU A 102 -7.93 -14.67 2.66
C GLU A 102 -9.18 -14.24 1.85
N PRO A 103 -9.80 -15.16 1.08
CA PRO A 103 -11.00 -14.86 0.31
C PRO A 103 -12.11 -14.26 1.19
N GLY A 104 -12.75 -13.19 0.72
CA GLY A 104 -13.82 -12.47 1.42
C GLY A 104 -13.32 -11.49 2.48
N LYS A 105 -12.00 -11.34 2.68
CA LYS A 105 -11.46 -10.34 3.60
C LYS A 105 -11.85 -8.93 3.17
N GLU A 106 -12.51 -8.23 4.08
CA GLU A 106 -12.88 -6.82 3.89
C GLU A 106 -11.64 -5.93 3.85
N PHE A 107 -11.78 -4.76 3.23
CA PHE A 107 -10.72 -3.77 3.23
C PHE A 107 -10.33 -3.39 4.66
N ASN A 108 -9.03 -3.43 4.96
CA ASN A 108 -8.50 -3.12 6.27
C ASN A 108 -7.27 -2.21 6.15
N LEU A 109 -7.30 -1.08 6.86
CA LEU A 109 -6.17 -0.15 6.93
C LEU A 109 -5.12 -0.52 7.95
N MET A 110 -5.32 -1.57 8.74
CA MET A 110 -4.36 -2.00 9.73
C MET A 110 -3.30 -2.88 9.06
N PRO A 111 -2.05 -2.40 8.90
CA PRO A 111 -1.00 -3.20 8.30
C PRO A 111 -0.60 -4.35 9.23
N ASN A 112 0.05 -5.35 8.65
CA ASN A 112 0.69 -6.41 9.44
C ASN A 112 1.86 -5.86 10.27
N GLY A 113 2.45 -6.70 11.13
CA GLY A 113 3.53 -6.27 12.03
C GLY A 113 4.73 -5.63 11.30
N ILE A 114 5.11 -6.14 10.13
CA ILE A 114 6.22 -5.59 9.34
C ILE A 114 5.84 -4.24 8.72
N GLY A 115 4.60 -4.11 8.21
CA GLY A 115 4.10 -2.86 7.67
C GLY A 115 4.05 -1.75 8.72
N TRP A 116 3.64 -2.07 9.96
CA TRP A 116 3.73 -1.13 11.07
C TRP A 116 5.16 -0.66 11.34
N VAL A 117 6.10 -1.60 11.43
CA VAL A 117 7.52 -1.27 11.65
C VAL A 117 8.04 -0.34 10.57
N PHE A 118 7.72 -0.62 9.30
CA PHE A 118 8.15 0.21 8.16
C PHE A 118 7.59 1.64 8.24
N LEU A 119 6.27 1.80 8.43
CA LEU A 119 5.62 3.11 8.46
C LEU A 119 6.06 3.95 9.67
N ILE A 120 6.15 3.33 10.85
CA ILE A 120 6.63 4.00 12.07
C ILE A 120 8.07 4.46 11.90
N THR A 121 8.92 3.65 11.27
CA THR A 121 10.32 4.02 11.02
C THR A 121 10.42 5.23 10.10
N ILE A 122 9.67 5.24 8.99
CA ILE A 122 9.62 6.39 8.08
C ILE A 122 9.20 7.65 8.82
N LEU A 123 8.11 7.56 9.59
CA LEU A 123 7.57 8.69 10.33
C LEU A 123 8.55 9.19 11.39
N ALA A 124 9.20 8.29 12.14
CA ALA A 124 10.23 8.65 13.10
C ALA A 124 11.41 9.39 12.45
N MET A 125 11.85 8.92 11.28
CA MET A 125 12.91 9.59 10.51
C MET A 125 12.47 11.00 10.04
N GLN A 126 11.25 11.15 9.53
CA GLN A 126 10.72 12.45 9.10
C GLN A 126 10.57 13.42 10.29
N MET A 127 9.99 12.96 11.40
CA MET A 127 9.75 13.79 12.58
C MET A 127 11.05 14.21 13.25
N SER A 128 12.03 13.31 13.35
CA SER A 128 13.35 13.64 13.86
C SER A 128 14.05 14.69 13.00
N SER A 129 14.00 14.57 11.66
CA SER A 129 14.53 15.58 10.75
C SER A 129 13.90 16.98 10.89
N ILE A 130 12.61 17.07 11.22
CA ILE A 130 11.88 18.36 11.32
C ILE A 130 12.08 19.01 12.69
N TRP A 131 11.96 18.23 13.76
CA TRP A 131 11.77 18.74 15.12
C TRP A 131 12.97 18.59 16.03
N MET A 132 13.88 17.65 15.76
CA MET A 132 15.09 17.50 16.57
C MET A 132 16.17 18.45 16.06
N LYS A 133 16.85 19.11 16.99
CA LYS A 133 18.03 19.91 16.66
C LYS A 133 19.12 18.96 16.15
N LYS A 134 19.74 19.34 15.03
CA LYS A 134 20.97 18.68 14.56
C LYS A 134 22.15 19.08 15.45
#